data_AF-A0A2A5X642-F1
#
_entry.id   AF-A0A2A5X642-F1
#
_cell.length_a   1.000
_cell.length_b   1.000
_cell.length_c   1.000
_cell.angle_alpha   90.00
_cell.angle_beta   90.00
_cell.angle_gamma   90.00
#
_symmetry.space_group_name_H-M   'P 1'
#
loop_
_entity.id
_entity.type
_entity.pdbx_description
1 polymer ?
#
loop_
_entity_poly.entity_id
_entity_poly.type
_entity_poly.pdbx_seq_one_letter_code
_entity_poly.pdbx_strand_id
1 'polypeptide(L)'
;MRIFLFLISFCFLLGSCNPKVELTESSQLSYELEKLVDHDGIIWSIEFLDDDNIIFTDKEGLIYTYNGSEKNEVLGGPEIYLNRQGGLMDIQLHPDFKDNNTLYITYAKKLDENGGNTTIARAKLNGNSLVDLEDIFVSKQSSEKGTHWGSRIAFDKEGHLYFGIGDRGSRDINPQDLYRDGGKVFRINDDGSIPLDNPYVDKIG
;
A
#
# COMPACT_ATOMS: atom_id res chain seq x y z
N MET A 1 50.74 -52.22 30.98
CA MET A 1 50.10 -50.92 31.30
C MET A 1 49.24 -50.55 30.09
N ARG A 2 47.91 -50.75 30.16
CA ARG A 2 46.98 -50.53 29.04
C ARG A 2 46.51 -49.07 29.07
N ILE A 3 46.75 -48.33 27.99
CA ILE A 3 46.26 -46.96 27.79
C ILE A 3 44.92 -47.04 27.07
N PHE A 4 43.85 -46.57 27.72
CA PHE A 4 42.53 -46.39 27.11
C PHE A 4 42.48 -44.98 26.51
N LEU A 5 42.28 -44.87 25.20
CA LEU A 5 42.00 -43.61 24.52
C LEU A 5 40.48 -43.42 24.47
N PHE A 6 39.95 -42.41 25.16
CA PHE A 6 38.56 -42.00 25.06
C PHE A 6 38.44 -40.93 23.95
N LEU A 7 37.75 -41.27 22.86
CA LEU A 7 37.37 -40.33 21.82
C LEU A 7 36.09 -39.61 22.27
N ILE A 8 36.16 -38.31 22.53
CA ILE A 8 34.99 -37.47 22.82
C ILE A 8 34.43 -37.00 21.46
N SER A 9 33.28 -37.54 21.08
CA SER A 9 32.51 -37.06 19.94
C SER A 9 31.73 -35.81 20.35
N PHE A 10 32.09 -34.66 19.78
CA PHE A 10 31.41 -33.40 20.01
C PHE A 10 30.29 -33.23 18.97
N CYS A 11 29.06 -33.54 19.36
CA CYS A 11 27.88 -33.41 18.51
C CYS A 11 27.40 -31.95 18.56
N PHE A 12 27.67 -31.16 17.52
CA PHE A 12 27.12 -29.82 17.35
C PHE A 12 25.64 -29.94 16.95
N LEU A 13 24.73 -29.68 17.89
CA LEU A 13 23.31 -29.45 17.61
C LEU A 13 23.13 -27.98 17.21
N LEU A 14 22.95 -27.72 15.92
CA LEU A 14 22.44 -26.43 15.42
C LEU A 14 20.94 -26.38 15.72
N GLY A 15 20.56 -25.86 16.88
CA GLY A 15 19.18 -25.50 17.17
C GLY A 15 18.85 -24.16 16.53
N SER A 16 18.23 -24.18 15.34
CA SER A 16 17.52 -22.99 14.84
C SER A 16 16.31 -22.75 15.72
N CYS A 17 16.41 -21.73 16.58
CA CYS A 17 15.32 -21.30 17.43
C CYS A 17 14.42 -20.36 16.60
N ASN A 18 13.43 -20.90 15.89
CA ASN A 18 12.34 -20.08 15.36
C ASN A 18 11.40 -19.75 16.52
N PRO A 19 11.19 -18.48 16.89
CA PRO A 19 10.26 -18.12 17.95
C PRO A 19 8.83 -18.47 17.50
N LYS A 20 8.26 -19.52 18.09
CA LYS A 20 6.84 -19.82 17.96
C LYS A 20 6.05 -18.73 18.71
N VAL A 21 5.24 -17.97 17.99
CA VAL A 21 4.28 -17.06 18.59
C VAL A 21 3.09 -17.89 19.05
N GLU A 22 2.90 -18.05 20.37
CA GLU A 22 1.69 -18.65 20.93
C GLU A 22 0.57 -17.61 20.97
N LEU A 23 -0.44 -17.80 20.11
CA LEU A 23 -1.68 -17.03 20.16
C LEU A 23 -2.77 -17.87 20.83
N THR A 24 -3.50 -17.24 21.75
CA THR A 24 -4.59 -17.85 22.50
C THR A 24 -5.69 -18.31 21.55
N GLU A 25 -6.00 -19.62 21.58
CA GLU A 25 -6.95 -20.27 20.68
C GLU A 25 -8.34 -19.63 20.75
N SER A 26 -8.71 -18.93 19.68
CA SER A 26 -10.09 -18.56 19.38
C SER A 26 -10.46 -19.11 18.01
N SER A 27 -11.37 -20.09 18.02
CA SER A 27 -12.16 -20.66 16.91
C SER A 27 -11.45 -21.51 15.84
N GLN A 28 -11.70 -22.83 15.89
CA GLN A 28 -11.86 -23.86 14.83
C GLN A 28 -11.03 -23.87 13.52
N LEU A 29 -10.13 -22.93 13.27
CA LEU A 29 -9.21 -22.91 12.14
C LEU A 29 -7.81 -23.22 12.65
N SER A 30 -7.25 -24.36 12.25
CA SER A 30 -5.82 -24.61 12.40
C SER A 30 -5.09 -23.85 11.31
N TYR A 31 -4.32 -22.83 11.68
CA TYR A 31 -3.44 -22.10 10.77
C TYR A 31 -2.02 -22.10 11.35
N GLU A 32 -1.04 -22.09 10.45
CA GLU A 32 0.36 -21.87 10.80
C GLU A 32 0.76 -20.46 10.36
N LEU A 33 1.52 -19.76 11.21
CA LEU A 33 2.05 -18.44 10.89
C LEU A 33 3.54 -18.60 10.56
N GLU A 34 3.92 -18.14 9.37
CA GLU A 34 5.30 -18.02 8.94
C GLU A 34 5.66 -16.55 8.75
N LYS A 35 6.80 -16.14 9.30
CA LYS A 35 7.32 -14.80 9.06
C LYS A 35 8.07 -14.80 7.74
N LEU A 36 7.55 -14.08 6.75
CA LEU A 36 8.18 -13.93 5.44
C LEU A 36 9.34 -12.92 5.48
N VAL A 37 9.09 -11.69 5.91
CA VAL A 37 10.06 -10.60 5.83
C VAL A 37 10.04 -9.73 7.09
N ASP A 38 11.22 -9.37 7.59
CA ASP A 38 11.37 -8.34 8.62
C ASP A 38 11.38 -6.94 7.97
N HIS A 39 10.67 -5.99 8.60
CA HIS A 39 10.58 -4.63 8.10
C HIS A 39 10.50 -3.61 9.24
N ASP A 40 11.43 -2.67 9.25
CA ASP A 40 11.43 -1.52 10.14
C ASP A 40 10.57 -0.43 9.50
N GLY A 41 9.42 -0.13 10.09
CA GLY A 41 8.49 0.88 9.57
C GLY A 41 7.02 0.45 9.68
N ILE A 42 6.16 1.05 8.85
CA ILE A 42 4.73 0.75 8.82
C ILE A 42 4.35 0.36 7.39
N ILE A 43 4.29 -0.95 7.15
CA ILE A 43 3.71 -1.49 5.92
C ILE A 43 2.23 -1.08 5.87
N TRP A 44 1.86 -0.37 4.81
CA TRP A 44 0.49 0.13 4.64
C TRP A 44 -0.34 -0.79 3.73
N SER A 45 0.20 -1.20 2.58
CA SER A 45 -0.43 -2.11 1.63
C SER A 45 0.58 -3.10 1.03
N ILE A 46 0.07 -4.25 0.58
CA ILE A 46 0.81 -5.35 -0.02
C ILE A 46 0.01 -5.84 -1.23
N GLU A 47 0.68 -6.10 -2.33
CA GLU A 47 0.14 -6.73 -3.54
C GLU A 47 1.04 -7.88 -4.00
N PHE A 48 0.44 -8.88 -4.65
CA PHE A 48 1.17 -10.02 -5.21
C PHE A 48 1.46 -9.73 -6.68
N LEU A 49 2.74 -9.58 -7.02
CA LEU A 49 3.20 -9.43 -8.41
C LEU A 49 2.99 -10.76 -9.17
N ASP A 50 3.23 -11.87 -8.49
CA ASP A 50 2.97 -13.24 -8.92
C ASP A 50 2.87 -14.16 -7.67
N ASP A 51 2.99 -15.48 -7.86
CA ASP A 51 2.81 -16.47 -6.80
C ASP A 51 3.91 -16.39 -5.71
N ASP A 52 5.09 -15.87 -6.03
CA ASP A 52 6.27 -15.86 -5.15
C ASP A 52 6.76 -14.44 -4.79
N ASN A 53 6.34 -13.43 -5.54
CA ASN A 53 6.80 -12.06 -5.41
C ASN A 53 5.69 -11.13 -4.92
N ILE A 54 5.99 -10.37 -3.86
CA ILE A 54 5.13 -9.29 -3.37
C ILE A 54 5.77 -7.93 -3.59
N ILE A 55 4.93 -6.91 -3.71
CA ILE A 55 5.30 -5.50 -3.60
C ILE A 55 4.53 -4.89 -2.44
N PHE A 56 5.15 -4.01 -1.67
CA PHE A 56 4.50 -3.36 -0.55
C PHE A 56 5.00 -1.93 -0.34
N THR A 57 4.14 -1.11 0.25
CA THR A 57 4.41 0.30 0.57
C THR A 57 4.68 0.45 2.06
N ASP A 58 5.71 1.21 2.41
CA ASP A 58 5.90 1.77 3.74
C ASP A 58 5.32 3.19 3.79
N LYS A 59 4.61 3.50 4.88
CA LYS A 59 3.97 4.80 5.08
C LYS A 59 4.93 6.00 4.96
N GLU A 60 6.22 5.83 5.22
CA GLU A 60 7.25 6.86 5.13
C GLU A 60 7.74 7.17 3.71
N GLY A 61 7.12 6.58 2.67
CA GLY A 61 7.42 6.95 1.27
C GLY A 61 8.27 5.93 0.52
N LEU A 62 8.47 4.75 1.10
CA LEU A 62 9.32 3.70 0.53
C LEU A 62 8.47 2.59 -0.06
N ILE A 63 8.93 2.00 -1.15
CA ILE A 63 8.29 0.86 -1.80
C ILE A 63 9.31 -0.27 -1.86
N TYR A 64 8.87 -1.49 -1.60
CA TYR A 64 9.73 -2.66 -1.60
C TYR A 64 9.11 -3.81 -2.36
N THR A 65 9.94 -4.60 -3.02
CA THR A 65 9.59 -5.95 -3.47
C THR A 65 10.25 -6.99 -2.58
N TYR A 66 9.61 -8.16 -2.42
CA TYR A 66 10.18 -9.31 -1.75
C TYR A 66 9.84 -10.60 -2.50
N ASN A 67 10.85 -11.45 -2.73
CA ASN A 67 10.75 -12.65 -3.57
C ASN A 67 10.86 -13.98 -2.79
N GLY A 68 10.63 -13.97 -1.48
CA GLY A 68 10.87 -15.13 -0.60
C GLY A 68 12.30 -15.24 -0.07
N SER A 69 13.24 -14.43 -0.56
CA SER A 69 14.64 -14.44 -0.10
C SER A 69 15.24 -13.05 0.10
N GLU A 70 14.96 -12.12 -0.81
CA GLU A 70 15.56 -10.79 -0.84
C GLU A 70 14.47 -9.72 -0.82
N LYS A 71 14.67 -8.70 0.03
CA LYS A 71 13.88 -7.46 0.06
C LYS A 71 14.66 -6.38 -0.69
N ASN A 72 14.07 -5.80 -1.72
CA ASN A 72 14.68 -4.76 -2.53
C ASN A 72 13.82 -3.50 -2.57
N GLU A 73 14.44 -2.33 -2.45
CA GLU A 73 13.75 -1.06 -2.63
C GLU A 73 13.35 -0.86 -4.10
N VAL A 74 12.18 -0.28 -4.31
CA VAL A 74 11.69 0.19 -5.61
C VAL A 74 11.82 1.70 -5.65
N LEU A 75 12.64 2.20 -6.58
CA LEU A 75 12.93 3.62 -6.73
C LEU A 75 11.84 4.34 -7.54
N GLY A 76 11.81 5.67 -7.50
CA GLY A 76 10.92 6.48 -8.33
C GLY A 76 9.48 6.64 -7.81
N GLY A 77 9.24 6.32 -6.53
CA GLY A 77 7.98 6.64 -5.85
C GLY A 77 7.73 8.16 -5.73
N PRO A 78 6.48 8.57 -5.40
CA PRO A 78 6.13 9.97 -5.25
C PRO A 78 6.77 10.61 -4.01
N GLU A 79 7.02 11.92 -4.07
CA GLU A 79 7.29 12.71 -2.87
C GLU A 79 6.02 12.79 -2.00
N ILE A 80 6.15 12.48 -0.71
CA ILE A 80 5.01 12.41 0.20
C ILE A 80 4.98 13.54 1.23
N TYR A 81 3.77 13.86 1.66
CA TYR A 81 3.49 14.63 2.85
C TYR A 81 3.20 13.69 4.02
N LEU A 82 4.23 13.40 4.82
CA LEU A 82 4.09 12.53 5.99
C LEU A 82 3.49 13.33 7.17
N ASN A 83 2.26 12.97 7.57
CA ASN A 83 1.62 13.58 8.74
C ASN A 83 0.61 12.63 9.37
N ARG A 84 0.95 12.12 10.57
CA ARG A 84 0.16 11.14 11.34
C ARG A 84 -0.30 9.96 10.47
N GLN A 85 -1.57 9.91 10.07
CA GLN A 85 -2.15 8.83 9.27
C GLN A 85 -1.79 8.94 7.78
N GLY A 86 -1.34 10.11 7.32
CA GLY A 86 -0.98 10.34 5.92
C GLY A 86 0.48 10.02 5.65
N GLY A 87 0.75 9.62 4.41
CA GLY A 87 2.06 9.26 3.90
C GLY A 87 1.88 8.57 2.56
N LEU A 88 2.74 7.61 2.24
CA LEU A 88 2.47 6.63 1.18
C LEU A 88 1.47 5.60 1.69
N MET A 89 0.47 5.25 0.89
CA MET A 89 -0.65 4.44 1.35
C MET A 89 -0.83 3.25 0.40
N ASP A 90 -1.97 3.14 -0.27
CA ASP A 90 -2.31 1.93 -1.00
C ASP A 90 -1.45 1.74 -2.25
N ILE A 91 -1.24 0.49 -2.62
CA ILE A 91 -0.73 0.08 -3.92
C ILE A 91 -1.70 -0.95 -4.50
N GLN A 92 -2.06 -0.79 -5.77
CA GLN A 92 -2.96 -1.71 -6.47
C GLN A 92 -2.42 -1.98 -7.86
N LEU A 93 -2.29 -3.24 -8.23
CA LEU A 93 -1.91 -3.63 -9.59
C LEU A 93 -3.08 -3.39 -10.55
N HIS A 94 -2.79 -2.96 -11.78
CA HIS A 94 -3.77 -2.95 -12.87
C HIS A 94 -4.29 -4.39 -13.10
N PRO A 95 -5.57 -4.62 -13.48
CA PRO A 95 -6.07 -5.96 -13.77
C PRO A 95 -5.23 -6.76 -14.78
N ASP A 96 -4.71 -6.07 -15.80
CA ASP A 96 -3.78 -6.59 -16.82
C ASP A 96 -2.29 -6.36 -16.50
N PHE A 97 -1.91 -6.31 -15.20
CA PHE A 97 -0.53 -6.00 -14.78
C PHE A 97 0.52 -6.89 -15.45
N LYS A 98 0.21 -8.17 -15.66
CA LYS A 98 1.12 -9.14 -16.31
C LYS A 98 1.54 -8.71 -17.72
N ASP A 99 0.71 -7.91 -18.39
CA ASP A 99 0.94 -7.46 -19.76
C ASP A 99 1.45 -6.01 -19.83
N ASN A 100 1.02 -5.14 -18.89
CA ASN A 100 1.28 -3.70 -18.96
C ASN A 100 2.18 -3.13 -17.84
N ASN A 101 2.48 -3.92 -16.81
CA ASN A 101 3.25 -3.56 -15.61
C ASN A 101 2.76 -2.28 -14.90
N THR A 102 1.49 -1.89 -15.07
CA THR A 102 0.95 -0.65 -14.54
C THR A 102 0.38 -0.87 -13.14
N LEU A 103 0.76 -0.01 -12.20
CA LEU A 103 0.26 -0.02 -10.84
C LEU A 103 -0.20 1.37 -10.42
N TYR A 104 -1.03 1.40 -9.41
CA TYR A 104 -1.66 2.60 -8.86
C TYR A 104 -1.23 2.76 -7.42
N ILE A 105 -0.97 3.99 -7.02
CA ILE A 105 -0.49 4.34 -5.69
C ILE A 105 -1.36 5.45 -5.15
N THR A 106 -1.78 5.34 -3.90
CA THR A 106 -2.30 6.48 -3.17
C THR A 106 -1.29 7.04 -2.21
N TYR A 107 -1.24 8.36 -2.12
CA TYR A 107 -0.33 9.05 -1.22
C TYR A 107 -0.88 10.40 -0.79
N ALA A 108 -0.35 10.90 0.33
CA ALA A 108 -0.54 12.27 0.76
C ALA A 108 0.44 13.16 -0.03
N LYS A 109 -0.08 14.08 -0.85
CA LYS A 109 0.72 15.05 -1.62
C LYS A 109 0.62 16.43 -0.97
N LYS A 110 1.72 17.16 -0.87
CA LYS A 110 1.69 18.60 -0.50
C LYS A 110 1.55 19.44 -1.78
N LEU A 111 0.45 20.19 -1.91
CA LEU A 111 0.25 21.13 -3.03
C LEU A 111 0.65 22.57 -2.67
N ASP A 112 0.42 22.94 -1.41
CA ASP A 112 0.64 24.28 -0.89
C ASP A 112 0.99 24.21 0.61
N GLU A 113 1.10 25.36 1.26
CA GLU A 113 1.40 25.42 2.70
C GLU A 113 0.25 24.96 3.59
N ASN A 114 -0.95 24.71 3.05
CA ASN A 114 -2.14 24.36 3.82
C ASN A 114 -2.28 22.84 4.09
N GLY A 115 -1.15 22.12 4.05
CA GLY A 115 -1.06 20.70 4.37
C GLY A 115 -1.11 19.79 3.14
N GLY A 116 -1.77 18.63 3.27
CA GLY A 116 -1.72 17.60 2.23
C GLY A 116 -3.08 17.17 1.68
N ASN A 117 -3.01 16.53 0.53
CA ASN A 117 -4.11 16.11 -0.34
C ASN A 117 -3.98 14.61 -0.60
N THR A 118 -5.08 13.85 -0.47
CA THR A 118 -5.11 12.46 -0.95
C THR A 118 -5.02 12.47 -2.47
N THR A 119 -4.03 11.77 -2.99
CA THR A 119 -3.67 11.74 -4.41
C THR A 119 -3.55 10.30 -4.88
N ILE A 120 -3.96 10.06 -6.12
CA ILE A 120 -3.82 8.78 -6.82
C ILE A 120 -2.91 9.03 -8.00
N ALA A 121 -1.84 8.26 -8.08
CA ALA A 121 -0.95 8.22 -9.22
C ALA A 121 -0.96 6.83 -9.85
N ARG A 122 -0.63 6.76 -11.14
CA ARG A 122 -0.26 5.51 -11.82
C ARG A 122 1.20 5.57 -12.23
N ALA A 123 1.84 4.40 -12.31
CA ALA A 123 3.20 4.25 -12.80
C ALA A 123 3.37 2.87 -13.42
N LYS A 124 4.46 2.67 -14.16
CA LYS A 124 4.90 1.34 -14.61
C LYS A 124 6.04 0.82 -13.75
N LEU A 125 5.94 -0.43 -13.30
CA LEU A 125 7.06 -1.12 -12.68
C LEU A 125 8.02 -1.63 -13.76
N ASN A 126 9.26 -1.16 -13.72
CA ASN A 126 10.32 -1.58 -14.63
C ASN A 126 11.55 -2.02 -13.82
N GLY A 127 11.65 -3.33 -13.58
CA GLY A 127 12.61 -3.88 -12.63
C GLY A 127 12.35 -3.34 -11.22
N ASN A 128 13.35 -2.67 -10.65
CA ASN A 128 13.29 -2.08 -9.31
C ASN A 128 12.99 -0.58 -9.32
N SER A 129 12.30 -0.09 -10.35
CA SER A 129 11.95 1.33 -10.47
C SER A 129 10.53 1.50 -10.96
N LEU A 130 9.86 2.51 -10.43
CA LEU A 130 8.66 3.08 -11.03
C LEU A 130 9.07 4.11 -12.07
N VAL A 131 8.47 4.00 -13.26
CA VAL A 131 8.64 4.94 -14.36
C VAL A 131 7.28 5.47 -14.80
N ASP A 132 7.28 6.61 -15.51
CA ASP A 132 6.06 7.26 -16.01
C ASP A 132 5.03 7.54 -14.89
N LEU A 133 5.51 7.94 -13.70
CA LEU A 133 4.65 8.31 -12.57
C LEU A 133 3.82 9.55 -12.93
N GLU A 134 2.50 9.39 -12.92
CA GLU A 134 1.54 10.42 -13.28
C GLU A 134 0.41 10.47 -12.25
N ASP A 135 0.13 11.66 -11.71
CA ASP A 135 -1.06 11.87 -10.89
C ASP A 135 -2.31 11.86 -11.78
N ILE A 136 -3.20 10.90 -11.54
CA ILE A 136 -4.47 10.78 -12.27
C ILE A 136 -5.64 11.38 -11.50
N PHE A 137 -5.48 11.59 -10.19
CA PHE A 137 -6.43 12.32 -9.36
C PHE A 137 -5.72 12.99 -8.19
N VAL A 138 -6.01 14.26 -7.97
CA VAL A 138 -5.55 15.01 -6.79
C VAL A 138 -6.78 15.62 -6.12
N SER A 139 -6.98 15.34 -4.82
CA SER A 139 -8.02 16.07 -4.06
C SER A 139 -7.75 17.56 -4.06
N LYS A 140 -8.81 18.36 -4.17
CA LYS A 140 -8.82 19.82 -4.27
C LYS A 140 -8.54 20.51 -2.94
N GLN A 141 -9.05 19.99 -1.82
CA GLN A 141 -8.90 20.68 -0.52
C GLN A 141 -7.72 20.17 0.29
N SER A 142 -6.64 20.98 0.32
CA SER A 142 -5.52 20.77 1.23
C SER A 142 -5.97 20.77 2.69
N SER A 143 -5.32 19.95 3.51
CA SER A 143 -5.60 19.91 4.94
C SER A 143 -4.37 19.60 5.78
N GLU A 144 -4.09 20.45 6.76
CA GLU A 144 -3.07 20.25 7.79
C GLU A 144 -3.44 19.16 8.81
N LYS A 145 -4.71 18.72 8.84
CA LYS A 145 -5.16 17.69 9.77
C LYS A 145 -4.60 16.32 9.35
N GLY A 146 -3.82 15.68 10.19
CA GLY A 146 -3.23 14.37 9.90
C GLY A 146 -4.18 13.16 10.03
N THR A 147 -5.50 13.33 9.91
CA THR A 147 -6.49 12.25 10.17
C THR A 147 -7.44 12.03 8.99
N HIS A 148 -7.97 10.81 8.86
CA HIS A 148 -9.01 10.42 7.91
C HIS A 148 -8.61 10.72 6.46
N TRP A 149 -7.56 10.06 5.97
CA TRP A 149 -7.09 10.19 4.58
C TRP A 149 -7.93 9.34 3.61
N GLY A 150 -8.44 8.18 4.04
CA GLY A 150 -9.11 7.23 3.14
C GLY A 150 -8.05 6.33 2.50
N SER A 151 -7.96 6.35 1.17
CA SER A 151 -6.89 5.86 0.28
C SER A 151 -7.03 4.49 -0.39
N ARG A 152 -7.80 3.53 0.14
CA ARG A 152 -7.97 2.21 -0.48
C ARG A 152 -8.45 2.35 -1.94
N ILE A 153 -7.75 1.71 -2.87
CA ILE A 153 -8.09 1.55 -4.29
C ILE A 153 -8.73 0.18 -4.49
N ALA A 154 -9.66 0.07 -5.45
CA ALA A 154 -10.12 -1.21 -5.98
C ALA A 154 -10.55 -1.04 -7.44
N PHE A 155 -10.28 -2.05 -8.27
CA PHE A 155 -10.85 -2.15 -9.62
C PHE A 155 -12.17 -2.92 -9.60
N ASP A 156 -13.16 -2.47 -10.37
CA ASP A 156 -14.30 -3.32 -10.72
C ASP A 156 -14.01 -4.22 -11.94
N LYS A 157 -15.00 -4.98 -12.39
CA LYS A 157 -14.85 -5.91 -13.51
C LYS A 157 -14.91 -5.22 -14.86
N GLU A 158 -15.36 -3.97 -14.87
CA GLU A 158 -15.54 -3.12 -16.04
C GLU A 158 -14.31 -2.23 -16.29
N GLY A 159 -13.32 -2.25 -15.39
CA GLY A 159 -12.07 -1.50 -15.50
C GLY A 159 -12.09 -0.13 -14.81
N HIS A 160 -13.11 0.19 -14.02
CA HIS A 160 -13.14 1.43 -13.26
C HIS A 160 -12.35 1.29 -11.97
N LEU A 161 -11.68 2.38 -11.61
CA LEU A 161 -10.93 2.53 -10.38
C LEU A 161 -11.79 3.25 -9.33
N TYR A 162 -12.01 2.61 -8.20
CA TYR A 162 -12.70 3.16 -7.03
C TYR A 162 -11.72 3.49 -5.93
N PHE A 163 -11.97 4.58 -5.21
CA PHE A 163 -11.19 4.95 -4.04
C PHE A 163 -11.96 5.81 -3.07
N GLY A 164 -11.57 5.75 -1.80
CA GLY A 164 -12.16 6.58 -0.74
C GLY A 164 -11.28 7.77 -0.39
N ILE A 165 -11.89 8.93 -0.15
CA ILE A 165 -11.23 10.06 0.52
C ILE A 165 -11.92 10.29 1.85
N GLY A 166 -11.15 10.25 2.93
CA GLY A 166 -11.70 10.49 4.26
C GLY A 166 -12.12 11.95 4.48
N ASP A 167 -12.96 12.21 5.47
CA ASP A 167 -13.55 13.52 5.72
C ASP A 167 -12.59 14.54 6.36
N ARG A 168 -11.31 14.20 6.54
CA ARG A 168 -10.30 15.03 7.20
C ARG A 168 -10.70 15.47 8.62
N GLY A 169 -11.50 14.68 9.33
CA GLY A 169 -12.04 15.04 10.65
C GLY A 169 -12.91 16.30 10.61
N SER A 170 -13.58 16.56 9.49
CA SER A 170 -14.46 17.73 9.27
C SER A 170 -15.85 17.25 8.85
N ARG A 171 -16.45 16.43 9.72
CA ARG A 171 -17.71 15.71 9.53
C ARG A 171 -18.87 16.57 9.03
N ASP A 172 -19.00 17.79 9.52
CA ASP A 172 -20.16 18.64 9.20
C ASP A 172 -19.92 19.54 7.97
N ILE A 173 -18.71 19.49 7.40
CA ILE A 173 -18.29 20.34 6.28
C ILE A 173 -18.06 19.52 5.01
N ASN A 174 -17.30 18.43 5.10
CA ASN A 174 -16.82 17.71 3.90
C ASN A 174 -17.83 16.68 3.33
N PRO A 175 -18.39 15.74 4.12
CA PRO A 175 -19.11 14.59 3.57
C PRO A 175 -20.39 14.94 2.80
N GLN A 176 -21.11 16.00 3.17
CA GLN A 176 -22.40 16.36 2.55
C GLN A 176 -22.29 17.44 1.47
N ASP A 177 -21.18 18.18 1.42
CA ASP A 177 -20.93 19.17 0.39
C ASP A 177 -20.39 18.46 -0.86
N LEU A 178 -21.08 18.61 -2.00
CA LEU A 178 -20.70 17.98 -3.27
C LEU A 178 -19.51 18.69 -3.95
N TYR A 179 -19.27 19.97 -3.62
CA TYR A 179 -18.10 20.71 -4.11
C TYR A 179 -16.81 20.31 -3.39
N ARG A 180 -16.92 19.42 -2.41
CA ARG A 180 -15.83 18.97 -1.55
C ARG A 180 -15.59 17.47 -1.66
N ASP A 181 -14.33 17.13 -1.70
CA ASP A 181 -13.83 15.78 -1.95
C ASP A 181 -13.82 14.87 -0.71
N GLY A 182 -13.71 15.45 0.49
CA GLY A 182 -13.65 14.69 1.72
C GLY A 182 -14.94 13.92 2.06
N GLY A 183 -14.78 12.67 2.51
CA GLY A 183 -15.87 11.82 2.98
C GLY A 183 -16.67 11.13 1.88
N LYS A 184 -16.03 10.83 0.73
CA LYS A 184 -16.68 10.27 -0.47
C LYS A 184 -15.99 9.01 -0.97
N VAL A 185 -16.72 8.25 -1.77
CA VAL A 185 -16.18 7.20 -2.65
C VAL A 185 -16.23 7.74 -4.07
N PHE A 186 -15.11 7.67 -4.77
CA PHE A 186 -14.95 8.11 -6.14
C PHE A 186 -14.89 6.91 -7.08
N ARG A 187 -15.23 7.14 -8.35
CA ARG A 187 -15.08 6.21 -9.46
C ARG A 187 -14.52 6.98 -10.66
N ILE A 188 -13.37 6.55 -11.17
CA ILE A 188 -12.70 7.10 -12.36
C ILE A 188 -12.36 5.95 -13.32
N ASN A 189 -12.06 6.28 -14.57
CA ASN A 189 -11.40 5.34 -15.48
C ASN A 189 -9.93 5.15 -15.06
N ASP A 190 -9.30 4.09 -15.56
CA ASP A 190 -7.91 3.72 -15.26
C ASP A 190 -6.88 4.79 -15.69
N ASP A 191 -7.27 5.69 -16.61
CA ASP A 191 -6.49 6.84 -17.07
C ASP A 191 -6.76 8.15 -16.31
N GLY A 192 -7.66 8.13 -15.32
CA GLY A 192 -8.05 9.31 -14.55
C GLY A 192 -9.26 10.07 -15.09
N SER A 193 -9.74 9.73 -16.29
CA SER A 193 -10.93 10.37 -16.86
C SER A 193 -12.21 9.97 -16.11
N ILE A 194 -13.24 10.82 -16.18
CA ILE A 194 -14.49 10.63 -15.45
C ILE A 194 -15.45 9.75 -16.29
N PRO A 195 -15.95 8.62 -15.76
CA PRO A 195 -16.98 7.83 -16.43
C PRO A 195 -18.23 8.68 -16.70
N LEU A 196 -18.74 8.63 -17.94
CA LEU A 196 -19.87 9.48 -18.37
C LEU A 196 -21.18 9.16 -17.64
N ASP A 197 -21.30 7.97 -17.07
CA ASP A 197 -22.44 7.49 -16.30
C ASP A 197 -22.31 7.75 -14.78
N ASN A 198 -21.26 8.47 -14.34
CA ASN A 198 -21.17 8.90 -12.94
C ASN A 198 -22.40 9.77 -12.54
N PRO A 199 -22.91 9.63 -11.30
CA PRO A 199 -24.22 10.19 -10.91
C PRO A 199 -24.33 11.73 -10.92
N TYR A 200 -23.20 12.43 -11.06
CA TYR A 200 -23.08 13.90 -10.99
C TYR A 200 -22.33 14.54 -12.17
N VAL A 201 -22.05 13.82 -13.27
CA VAL A 201 -21.29 14.37 -14.43
C VAL A 201 -21.95 15.62 -15.03
N ASP A 202 -23.28 15.60 -15.15
CA ASP A 202 -24.07 16.70 -15.73
C ASP A 202 -24.87 17.48 -14.67
N LYS A 203 -24.49 17.38 -13.41
CA LYS A 203 -25.18 18.09 -12.32
C LYS A 203 -24.28 19.15 -11.73
N ILE A 204 -24.87 20.28 -11.37
CA ILE A 204 -24.23 21.28 -10.54
C ILE A 204 -24.20 20.74 -9.11
N GLY A 205 -23.02 20.57 -8.54
CA GLY A 205 -22.82 20.02 -7.20
C GLY A 205 -21.43 19.40 -7.09
#